data_AF-A0A3M1A1E1-F1
#
_entry.id   AF-A0A3M1A1E1-F1
#
_cell.length_a   1.000
_cell.length_b   1.000
_cell.length_c   1.000
_cell.angle_alpha   90.00
_cell.angle_beta   90.00
_cell.angle_gamma   90.00
#
_symmetry.space_group_name_H-M   'P 1'
#
loop_
_entity.id
_entity.type
_entity.pdbx_description
1 polymer ?
#
loop_
_entity_poly.entity_id
_entity_poly.type
_entity_poly.pdbx_seq_one_letter_code
_entity_poly.pdbx_strand_id
1 'polypeptide(L)'
;MTAADRITDWVETETHVWKARTEVRPNVVIVDDVVLQWGGSHVDSPDEYHWRKGSLFIYSETDPGNRKVEVGRRDFAIHTNGQSHLVFEGLDIRGNNTEGDETAGIYINGQDVVLTDCVVQHNYYHSVRFKDGGSGQVLRTAVHDNVMGGILANSNSGQVVIEDCDIYNNGKIAGEARDGITAGTRAGLTVRNCRIYNNGMNGDPGKCHGIYLTGNGDQAVVESNDIWGNPTGHGIACSFGNAVIRYNKIYDNYVAGILMSNQPTDGTVQIYYNVIFNNNYGIRVHDWRWNSATRVQILNNVIYNNNTTAFNPEPANLDVRADTRELTIVNNVIFDSQHPGRPSMIRFWKSGRVQSNLVSDHNCLYNASGSDLVEYNNADYNFEGWQGLGQDGNSVSADPRLVNAGAQNFALQGNSPCIDRGKDVGLTRDFTGAAVPGGPTVDIGAFEFGGERDNVSPARPKNLRARIVD
;
A
#
# COMPACT_ATOMS: atom_id res chain seq x y z
N MET A 1 12.50 -20.38 12.01
CA MET A 1 13.78 -19.73 12.36
C MET A 1 13.52 -18.56 13.28
N THR A 2 14.15 -18.53 14.45
CA THR A 2 13.92 -17.48 15.45
C THR A 2 15.23 -16.81 15.85
N ALA A 3 15.20 -15.49 15.99
CA ALA A 3 16.27 -14.69 16.60
C ALA A 3 16.13 -14.60 18.12
N ALA A 4 15.09 -15.20 18.68
CA ALA A 4 14.82 -15.27 20.11
C ALA A 4 15.39 -16.55 20.75
N ASP A 5 15.59 -16.52 22.06
CA ASP A 5 15.93 -17.69 22.86
C ASP A 5 14.78 -18.08 23.77
N ARG A 6 14.62 -19.38 24.01
CA ARG A 6 13.66 -19.89 25.00
C ARG A 6 14.17 -19.64 26.42
N ILE A 7 13.32 -19.09 27.28
CA ILE A 7 13.61 -18.86 28.69
C ILE A 7 12.81 -19.81 29.55
N THR A 8 13.50 -20.52 30.46
CA THR A 8 12.89 -21.56 31.31
C THR A 8 13.19 -21.38 32.80
N ASP A 9 14.16 -20.54 33.15
CA ASP A 9 14.63 -20.29 34.51
C ASP A 9 13.86 -19.16 35.20
N TRP A 10 12.57 -19.37 35.39
CA TRP A 10 11.67 -18.39 36.01
C TRP A 10 11.64 -18.52 37.53
N VAL A 11 11.59 -17.37 38.21
CA VAL A 11 11.41 -17.26 39.66
C VAL A 11 10.26 -16.30 39.93
N GLU A 12 9.23 -16.77 40.62
CA GLU A 12 8.13 -15.91 41.06
C GLU A 12 8.67 -14.90 42.10
N THR A 13 8.46 -13.62 41.85
CA THR A 13 8.90 -12.53 42.74
C THR A 13 7.75 -11.92 43.54
N GLU A 14 6.56 -11.91 42.95
CA GLU A 14 5.30 -11.45 43.52
C GLU A 14 4.18 -12.31 42.92
N THR A 15 2.99 -12.30 43.50
CA THR A 15 1.86 -13.10 42.99
C THR A 15 1.67 -12.86 41.49
N HIS A 16 1.85 -13.93 40.70
CA HIS A 16 1.75 -13.93 39.24
C HIS A 16 2.82 -13.11 38.49
N VAL A 17 3.79 -12.50 39.17
CA VAL A 17 4.90 -11.78 38.53
C VAL A 17 6.15 -12.63 38.61
N TRP A 18 6.61 -13.06 37.43
CA TRP A 18 7.75 -13.97 37.28
C TRP A 18 8.93 -13.24 36.68
N LYS A 19 10.12 -13.58 37.16
CA LYS A 19 11.38 -12.98 36.75
C LYS A 19 12.33 -14.03 36.18
N ALA A 20 13.01 -13.69 35.08
CA ALA A 20 14.13 -14.47 34.54
C ALA A 20 15.28 -13.55 34.13
N ARG A 21 16.52 -14.07 34.10
CA ARG A 21 17.69 -13.30 33.71
C ARG A 21 17.77 -13.19 32.19
N THR A 22 17.95 -11.97 31.68
CA THR A 22 18.23 -11.75 30.25
C THR A 22 19.40 -10.78 30.11
N GLU A 23 20.42 -11.17 29.35
CA GLU A 23 21.66 -10.38 29.21
C GLU A 23 21.48 -9.14 28.34
N VAL A 24 20.51 -9.18 27.42
CA VAL A 24 20.15 -8.09 26.52
C VAL A 24 18.74 -7.63 26.87
N ARG A 25 18.49 -6.31 26.76
CA ARG A 25 17.14 -5.76 26.87
C ARG A 25 16.30 -6.31 25.70
N PRO A 26 15.19 -7.01 25.99
CA PRO A 26 14.32 -7.45 24.93
C PRO A 26 13.43 -6.30 24.47
N ASN A 27 13.28 -6.21 23.16
CA ASN A 27 12.25 -5.44 22.48
C ASN A 27 11.13 -6.34 21.96
N VAL A 28 11.38 -7.66 21.87
CA VAL A 28 10.38 -8.67 21.54
C VAL A 28 10.37 -9.74 22.64
N VAL A 29 9.21 -9.95 23.24
CA VAL A 29 8.93 -11.03 24.18
C VAL A 29 7.67 -11.73 23.70
N ILE A 30 7.77 -13.03 23.45
CA ILE A 30 6.71 -13.85 22.88
C ILE A 30 6.35 -14.92 23.89
N VAL A 31 5.07 -15.03 24.26
CA VAL A 31 4.55 -16.08 25.13
C VAL A 31 3.42 -16.79 24.40
N ASP A 32 3.60 -18.08 24.13
CA ASP A 32 2.63 -18.92 23.40
C ASP A 32 2.17 -18.27 22.08
N ASP A 33 3.16 -17.77 21.33
CA ASP A 33 3.00 -17.06 20.05
C ASP A 33 2.28 -15.69 20.13
N VAL A 34 2.04 -15.16 21.33
CA VAL A 34 1.55 -13.80 21.57
C VAL A 34 2.72 -12.87 21.95
N VAL A 35 2.85 -11.74 21.25
CA VAL A 35 3.85 -10.70 21.59
C VAL A 35 3.34 -9.86 22.77
N LEU A 36 4.14 -9.77 23.83
CA LEU A 36 3.85 -8.91 24.97
C LEU A 36 4.21 -7.45 24.69
N GLN A 37 3.51 -6.53 25.33
CA GLN A 37 3.72 -5.09 25.28
C GLN A 37 4.53 -4.60 26.48
N TRP A 38 5.13 -3.41 26.37
CA TRP A 38 5.91 -2.84 27.47
C TRP A 38 5.01 -2.28 28.58
N GLY A 39 5.06 -2.89 29.78
CA GLY A 39 4.27 -2.49 30.97
C GLY A 39 4.83 -1.30 31.77
N GLY A 40 5.85 -0.60 31.27
CA GLY A 40 6.41 0.55 31.98
C GLY A 40 7.37 0.14 33.09
N SER A 41 7.01 0.36 34.36
CA SER A 41 7.86 0.11 35.53
C SER A 41 7.52 -1.17 36.31
N HIS A 42 6.39 -1.80 35.98
CA HIS A 42 5.88 -3.02 36.61
C HIS A 42 5.11 -3.83 35.56
N VAL A 43 4.64 -5.02 35.91
CA VAL A 43 3.80 -5.85 35.03
C VAL A 43 2.52 -6.17 35.77
N ASP A 44 1.39 -5.68 35.27
CA ASP A 44 0.09 -5.80 35.95
C ASP A 44 -0.87 -6.75 35.22
N SER A 45 -0.59 -7.10 33.96
CA SER A 45 -1.48 -7.92 33.13
C SER A 45 -0.75 -8.96 32.26
N PRO A 46 -1.45 -10.04 31.82
CA PRO A 46 -0.86 -11.13 31.02
C PRO A 46 -0.26 -10.74 29.67
N ASP A 47 -0.58 -9.55 29.15
CA ASP A 47 -0.11 -9.01 27.88
C ASP A 47 1.10 -8.07 28.03
N GLU A 48 1.62 -7.90 29.24
CA GLU A 48 2.72 -6.98 29.54
C GLU A 48 4.04 -7.69 29.89
N TYR A 49 5.15 -7.02 29.58
CA TYR A 49 6.47 -7.34 30.10
C TYR A 49 7.18 -6.08 30.59
N HIS A 50 8.08 -6.25 31.55
CA HIS A 50 8.97 -5.22 32.03
C HIS A 50 10.42 -5.73 32.02
N TRP A 51 11.39 -4.84 31.75
CA TRP A 51 12.80 -5.19 31.85
C TRP A 51 13.57 -4.17 32.67
N ARG A 52 14.34 -4.65 33.65
CA ARG A 52 15.21 -3.79 34.46
C ARG A 52 16.43 -4.54 34.97
N LYS A 53 17.59 -3.90 34.83
CA LYS A 53 18.88 -4.36 35.37
C LYS A 53 19.21 -5.82 34.99
N GLY A 54 19.00 -6.20 33.72
CA GLY A 54 19.32 -7.54 33.22
C GLY A 54 18.31 -8.62 33.61
N SER A 55 17.07 -8.23 33.91
CA SER A 55 16.00 -9.17 34.25
C SER A 55 14.72 -8.79 33.53
N LEU A 56 14.11 -9.80 32.92
CA LEU A 56 12.79 -9.74 32.33
C LEU A 56 11.77 -10.13 33.40
N PHE A 57 10.67 -9.41 33.45
CA PHE A 57 9.51 -9.66 34.28
C PHE A 57 8.29 -9.83 33.36
N ILE A 58 7.46 -10.83 33.64
CA ILE A 58 6.19 -11.07 32.93
C ILE A 58 5.10 -11.45 33.93
N TYR A 59 3.86 -11.25 33.55
CA TYR A 59 2.70 -11.75 34.29
C TYR A 59 2.34 -13.15 33.81
N SER A 60 2.10 -14.07 34.74
CA SER A 60 1.58 -15.40 34.43
C SER A 60 0.95 -16.02 35.69
N GLU A 61 -0.27 -16.55 35.57
CA GLU A 61 -0.96 -17.24 36.67
C GLU A 61 -0.30 -18.58 37.06
N THR A 62 0.47 -19.15 36.14
CA THR A 62 1.24 -20.39 36.34
C THR A 62 2.70 -20.16 35.99
N ASP A 63 3.59 -21.03 36.47
CA ASP A 63 5.02 -21.01 36.13
C ASP A 63 5.23 -20.90 34.60
N PRO A 64 5.81 -19.79 34.09
CA PRO A 64 6.07 -19.60 32.68
C PRO A 64 7.08 -20.58 32.09
N GLY A 65 7.86 -21.29 32.92
CA GLY A 65 8.76 -22.36 32.46
C GLY A 65 8.01 -23.51 31.77
N ASN A 66 6.71 -23.67 32.05
CA ASN A 66 5.85 -24.64 31.39
C ASN A 66 5.22 -24.11 30.08
N ARG A 67 5.44 -22.84 29.76
CA ARG A 67 4.92 -22.17 28.56
C ARG A 67 6.03 -21.99 27.52
N LYS A 68 5.67 -21.55 26.32
CA LYS A 68 6.63 -21.19 25.28
C LYS A 68 6.96 -19.71 25.42
N VAL A 69 7.93 -19.39 26.27
CA VAL A 69 8.45 -18.01 26.41
C VAL A 69 9.73 -17.86 25.59
N GLU A 70 9.68 -17.03 24.55
CA GLU A 70 10.80 -16.67 23.68
C GLU A 70 11.14 -15.19 23.83
N VAL A 71 12.42 -14.90 23.98
CA VAL A 71 12.91 -13.53 24.19
C VAL A 71 13.90 -13.17 23.10
N GLY A 72 13.61 -12.11 22.35
CA GLY A 72 14.46 -11.62 21.28
C GLY A 72 15.87 -11.30 21.79
N ARG A 73 16.89 -11.72 21.04
CA ARG A 73 18.31 -11.41 21.38
C ARG A 73 19.17 -11.00 20.20
N ARG A 74 18.88 -11.50 19.01
CA ARG A 74 19.76 -11.36 17.83
C ARG A 74 19.28 -10.27 16.88
N ASP A 75 20.20 -9.80 16.05
CA ASP A 75 19.94 -8.84 14.98
C ASP A 75 19.09 -9.46 13.85
N PHE A 76 19.30 -10.76 13.58
CA PHE A 76 18.62 -11.44 12.49
C PHE A 76 18.21 -12.85 12.89
N ALA A 77 17.07 -13.30 12.37
CA ALA A 77 16.76 -14.73 12.35
C ALA A 77 17.48 -15.40 11.15
N ILE A 78 17.61 -14.67 10.03
CA ILE A 78 18.35 -15.09 8.84
C ILE A 78 19.15 -13.91 8.28
N HIS A 79 20.41 -14.14 7.93
CA HIS A 79 21.25 -13.20 7.20
C HIS A 79 21.95 -13.94 6.06
N THR A 80 21.79 -13.49 4.81
CA THR A 80 22.32 -14.22 3.64
C THR A 80 23.84 -14.17 3.53
N ASN A 81 24.50 -13.19 4.19
CA ASN A 81 25.95 -13.06 4.24
C ASN A 81 26.63 -13.04 2.85
N GLY A 82 26.03 -12.28 1.93
CA GLY A 82 26.47 -12.14 0.54
C GLY A 82 26.26 -13.38 -0.33
N GLN A 83 25.67 -14.47 0.20
CA GLN A 83 25.40 -15.68 -0.58
C GLN A 83 24.17 -15.48 -1.47
N SER A 84 24.33 -15.81 -2.76
CA SER A 84 23.29 -15.69 -3.79
C SER A 84 22.64 -17.04 -4.10
N HIS A 85 21.54 -17.03 -4.84
CA HIS A 85 20.81 -18.23 -5.30
C HIS A 85 20.30 -19.11 -4.15
N LEU A 86 19.83 -18.46 -3.07
CA LEU A 86 19.26 -19.14 -1.91
C LEU A 86 17.75 -19.24 -2.02
N VAL A 87 17.19 -20.34 -1.53
CA VAL A 87 15.74 -20.52 -1.38
C VAL A 87 15.41 -20.81 0.07
N PHE A 88 14.51 -20.02 0.64
CA PHE A 88 13.94 -20.19 1.97
C PHE A 88 12.45 -20.49 1.83
N GLU A 89 12.05 -21.69 2.23
CA GLU A 89 10.69 -22.20 2.02
C GLU A 89 10.07 -22.69 3.34
N GLY A 90 8.81 -22.35 3.59
CA GLY A 90 8.03 -22.93 4.69
C GLY A 90 8.48 -22.51 6.10
N LEU A 91 9.17 -21.37 6.23
CA LEU A 91 9.75 -20.92 7.50
C LEU A 91 8.86 -19.91 8.22
N ASP A 92 8.73 -20.05 9.55
CA ASP A 92 8.31 -18.95 10.45
C ASP A 92 9.57 -18.18 10.89
N ILE A 93 9.71 -16.91 10.48
CA ILE A 93 10.88 -16.04 10.68
C ILE A 93 10.51 -14.92 11.65
N ARG A 94 11.07 -14.95 12.86
CA ARG A 94 10.62 -14.08 13.96
C ARG A 94 11.68 -13.74 15.00
N GLY A 95 11.33 -12.82 15.90
CA GLY A 95 12.06 -12.59 17.16
C GLY A 95 13.33 -11.77 17.03
N ASN A 96 13.55 -11.09 15.90
CA ASN A 96 14.62 -10.10 15.79
C ASN A 96 14.43 -9.03 16.88
N ASN A 97 15.51 -8.64 17.55
CA ASN A 97 15.43 -7.82 18.76
C ASN A 97 15.99 -6.41 18.61
N THR A 98 16.92 -6.19 17.68
CA THR A 98 17.72 -4.97 17.69
C THR A 98 17.15 -3.90 16.77
N GLU A 99 17.51 -2.65 17.06
CA GLU A 99 17.21 -1.49 16.25
C GLU A 99 18.43 -1.13 15.39
N GLY A 100 18.20 -0.66 14.16
CA GLY A 100 19.25 -0.04 13.36
C GLY A 100 19.24 -0.40 11.88
N ASP A 101 20.17 0.18 11.14
CA ASP A 101 20.24 0.02 9.68
C ASP A 101 20.80 -1.33 9.22
N GLU A 102 21.29 -2.17 10.13
CA GLU A 102 21.85 -3.49 9.83
C GLU A 102 21.15 -4.56 10.66
N THR A 103 19.82 -4.51 10.68
CA THR A 103 19.00 -5.48 11.40
C THR A 103 17.70 -5.73 10.64
N ALA A 104 17.20 -6.97 10.72
CA ALA A 104 15.96 -7.40 10.10
C ALA A 104 15.56 -8.80 10.57
N GLY A 105 14.29 -9.20 10.40
CA GLY A 105 13.92 -10.62 10.54
C GLY A 105 14.74 -11.51 9.60
N ILE A 106 14.72 -11.16 8.31
CA ILE A 106 15.60 -11.69 7.27
C ILE A 106 16.31 -10.55 6.53
N TYR A 107 17.65 -10.58 6.55
CA TYR A 107 18.52 -9.62 5.89
C TYR A 107 19.16 -10.24 4.64
N ILE A 108 18.86 -9.65 3.48
CA ILE A 108 19.21 -10.14 2.15
C ILE A 108 20.18 -9.17 1.49
N ASN A 109 21.45 -9.56 1.45
CA ASN A 109 22.52 -8.88 0.72
C ASN A 109 23.21 -9.78 -0.33
N GLY A 110 22.65 -10.96 -0.59
CA GLY A 110 22.93 -11.78 -1.76
C GLY A 110 21.94 -11.52 -2.90
N GLN A 111 22.27 -12.01 -4.09
CA GLN A 111 21.42 -11.91 -5.29
C GLN A 111 20.54 -13.14 -5.46
N ASP A 112 19.43 -13.02 -6.18
CA ASP A 112 18.56 -14.14 -6.54
C ASP A 112 18.11 -14.98 -5.33
N VAL A 113 17.74 -14.30 -4.24
CA VAL A 113 17.23 -14.93 -3.03
C VAL A 113 15.71 -15.06 -3.09
N VAL A 114 15.20 -16.27 -2.92
CA VAL A 114 13.76 -16.54 -2.93
C VAL A 114 13.29 -16.86 -1.51
N LEU A 115 12.32 -16.08 -1.04
CA LEU A 115 11.53 -16.39 0.15
C LEU A 115 10.14 -16.83 -0.31
N THR A 116 9.75 -18.07 -0.02
CA THR A 116 8.47 -18.61 -0.50
C THR A 116 7.70 -19.38 0.56
N ASP A 117 6.37 -19.24 0.58
CA ASP A 117 5.49 -19.99 1.48
C ASP A 117 5.89 -19.84 2.97
N CYS A 118 6.42 -18.67 3.34
CA CYS A 118 6.91 -18.37 4.68
C CYS A 118 5.93 -17.49 5.48
N VAL A 119 6.20 -17.37 6.77
CA VAL A 119 5.60 -16.38 7.67
C VAL A 119 6.73 -15.55 8.27
N VAL A 120 6.66 -14.22 8.16
CA VAL A 120 7.64 -13.29 8.73
C VAL A 120 6.93 -12.36 9.68
N GLN A 121 7.10 -12.60 10.98
CA GLN A 121 6.27 -11.97 12.01
C GLN A 121 7.02 -11.65 13.28
N HIS A 122 6.46 -10.74 14.09
CA HIS A 122 6.96 -10.47 15.44
C HIS A 122 8.46 -10.12 15.48
N ASN A 123 8.93 -9.36 14.48
CA ASN A 123 10.26 -8.79 14.46
C ASN A 123 10.22 -7.33 14.93
N TYR A 124 11.24 -6.90 15.66
CA TYR A 124 11.32 -5.53 16.15
C TYR A 124 11.60 -4.51 15.04
N TYR A 125 12.48 -4.85 14.10
CA TYR A 125 12.84 -3.97 12.99
C TYR A 125 12.18 -4.38 11.67
N HIS A 126 12.66 -3.89 10.52
CA HIS A 126 12.14 -4.28 9.21
C HIS A 126 12.18 -5.79 9.03
N SER A 127 11.08 -6.38 8.56
CA SER A 127 10.89 -7.84 8.64
C SER A 127 11.67 -8.55 7.55
N VAL A 128 11.49 -8.12 6.30
CA VAL A 128 12.25 -8.59 5.13
C VAL A 128 13.00 -7.40 4.55
N ARG A 129 14.33 -7.49 4.45
CA ARG A 129 15.16 -6.38 4.00
C ARG A 129 16.12 -6.80 2.90
N PHE A 130 15.99 -6.18 1.72
CA PHE A 130 16.97 -6.28 0.63
C PHE A 130 17.89 -5.06 0.68
N LYS A 131 19.20 -5.28 0.86
CA LYS A 131 20.19 -4.20 1.03
C LYS A 131 21.53 -4.58 0.40
N ASP A 132 22.40 -3.59 0.18
CA ASP A 132 23.76 -3.76 -0.36
C ASP A 132 23.80 -4.51 -1.69
N GLY A 133 22.88 -4.15 -2.59
CA GLY A 133 22.71 -4.81 -3.87
C GLY A 133 21.76 -6.00 -3.84
N GLY A 134 21.38 -6.52 -2.67
CA GLY A 134 20.55 -7.73 -2.56
C GLY A 134 19.29 -7.70 -3.42
N SER A 135 18.91 -8.85 -3.95
CA SER A 135 17.80 -8.98 -4.92
C SER A 135 17.09 -10.33 -4.78
N GLY A 136 15.90 -10.42 -5.37
CA GLY A 136 15.18 -11.68 -5.44
C GLY A 136 13.67 -11.55 -5.31
N GLN A 137 13.05 -12.56 -4.72
CA GLN A 137 11.60 -12.74 -4.77
C GLN A 137 11.03 -13.07 -3.39
N VAL A 138 9.87 -12.49 -3.07
CA VAL A 138 9.04 -12.86 -1.93
C VAL A 138 7.71 -13.37 -2.50
N LEU A 139 7.45 -14.66 -2.34
CA LEU A 139 6.34 -15.37 -2.99
C LEU A 139 5.44 -16.02 -1.94
N ARG A 140 4.12 -15.91 -2.07
CA ARG A 140 3.14 -16.65 -1.23
C ARG A 140 3.42 -16.57 0.28
N THR A 141 3.96 -15.45 0.72
CA THR A 141 4.48 -15.27 2.08
C THR A 141 3.61 -14.29 2.85
N ALA A 142 3.38 -14.58 4.13
CA ALA A 142 2.72 -13.64 5.04
C ALA A 142 3.78 -12.81 5.78
N VAL A 143 3.71 -11.48 5.70
CA VAL A 143 4.61 -10.56 6.42
C VAL A 143 3.75 -9.68 7.31
N HIS A 144 3.71 -9.99 8.60
CA HIS A 144 2.73 -9.34 9.47
C HIS A 144 3.16 -9.16 10.92
N ASP A 145 2.47 -8.25 11.61
CA ASP A 145 2.65 -8.03 13.04
C ASP A 145 4.07 -7.64 13.46
N ASN A 146 4.85 -7.07 12.53
CA ASN A 146 6.18 -6.56 12.79
C ASN A 146 6.13 -5.11 13.30
N VAL A 147 7.10 -4.75 14.14
CA VAL A 147 7.07 -3.48 14.86
C VAL A 147 7.46 -2.31 13.94
N MET A 148 8.46 -2.46 13.08
CA MET A 148 8.74 -1.51 11.99
C MET A 148 7.95 -1.85 10.71
N GLY A 149 8.47 -1.54 9.52
CA GLY A 149 7.80 -1.87 8.24
C GLY A 149 7.94 -3.35 7.84
N GLY A 150 7.09 -3.79 6.90
CA GLY A 150 7.06 -5.18 6.43
C GLY A 150 8.25 -5.56 5.55
N ILE A 151 8.21 -5.14 4.28
CA ILE A 151 9.26 -5.43 3.30
C ILE A 151 9.95 -4.14 2.87
N LEU A 152 11.28 -4.10 2.96
CA LEU A 152 12.10 -2.96 2.54
C LEU A 152 13.09 -3.37 1.45
N ALA A 153 12.89 -2.85 0.24
CA ALA A 153 13.91 -2.80 -0.80
C ALA A 153 14.71 -1.50 -0.63
N ASN A 154 15.87 -1.58 0.05
CA ASN A 154 16.70 -0.40 0.29
C ASN A 154 17.19 0.22 -1.02
N SER A 155 17.58 1.50 -0.94
CA SER A 155 18.22 2.15 -2.08
C SER A 155 19.40 1.32 -2.60
N ASN A 156 19.47 1.16 -3.92
CA ASN A 156 20.47 0.35 -4.63
C ASN A 156 20.38 -1.16 -4.37
N SER A 157 19.26 -1.67 -3.85
CA SER A 157 18.94 -3.09 -3.99
C SER A 157 18.82 -3.45 -5.48
N GLY A 158 19.00 -4.72 -5.82
CA GLY A 158 18.66 -5.19 -7.15
C GLY A 158 17.14 -5.29 -7.34
N GLN A 159 16.70 -6.02 -8.36
CA GLN A 159 15.28 -6.22 -8.63
C GLN A 159 14.64 -7.05 -7.52
N VAL A 160 13.54 -6.53 -6.96
CA VAL A 160 12.73 -7.22 -5.96
C VAL A 160 11.33 -7.47 -6.54
N VAL A 161 10.90 -8.72 -6.50
CA VAL A 161 9.54 -9.13 -6.90
C VAL A 161 8.80 -9.61 -5.66
N ILE A 162 7.62 -9.05 -5.41
CA ILE A 162 6.72 -9.43 -4.32
C ILE A 162 5.42 -9.90 -4.96
N GLU A 163 5.09 -11.17 -4.78
CA GLU A 163 3.98 -11.80 -5.49
C GLU A 163 3.18 -12.75 -4.60
N ASP A 164 1.86 -12.72 -4.74
CA ASP A 164 0.91 -13.57 -4.00
C ASP A 164 1.03 -13.49 -2.46
N CYS A 165 1.53 -12.36 -1.94
CA CYS A 165 1.81 -12.18 -0.52
C CYS A 165 0.69 -11.51 0.26
N ASP A 166 0.67 -11.74 1.58
CA ASP A 166 -0.19 -11.06 2.54
C ASP A 166 0.67 -10.19 3.45
N ILE A 167 0.51 -8.86 3.40
CA ILE A 167 1.37 -7.92 4.11
C ILE A 167 0.51 -7.01 4.96
N TYR A 168 0.51 -7.23 6.28
CA TYR A 168 -0.48 -6.57 7.14
C TYR A 168 -0.07 -6.34 8.59
N ASN A 169 -0.74 -5.41 9.26
CA ASN A 169 -0.51 -5.09 10.69
C ASN A 169 0.96 -4.78 11.03
N ASN A 170 1.74 -4.26 10.07
CA ASN A 170 3.11 -3.80 10.30
C ASN A 170 3.10 -2.32 10.73
N GLY A 171 4.18 -1.84 11.33
CA GLY A 171 4.34 -0.43 11.69
C GLY A 171 3.64 -0.05 12.99
N LYS A 172 4.11 -0.62 14.10
CA LYS A 172 3.55 -0.48 15.46
C LYS A 172 4.26 0.55 16.32
N ILE A 173 5.21 1.33 15.79
CA ILE A 173 5.87 2.40 16.55
C ILE A 173 5.15 3.73 16.36
N ALA A 174 4.81 4.36 17.49
CA ALA A 174 4.16 5.67 17.52
C ALA A 174 5.05 6.77 16.95
N GLY A 175 4.51 7.61 16.06
CA GLY A 175 5.20 8.78 15.51
C GLY A 175 6.25 8.50 14.43
N GLU A 176 6.37 7.24 14.00
CA GLU A 176 7.32 6.85 12.97
C GLU A 176 6.62 6.42 11.67
N ALA A 177 7.18 6.80 10.52
CA ALA A 177 6.69 6.43 9.20
C ALA A 177 7.07 4.98 8.87
N ARG A 178 6.11 4.06 8.85
CA ARG A 178 6.35 2.62 8.66
C ARG A 178 5.35 2.03 7.68
N ASP A 179 5.84 1.54 6.54
CA ASP A 179 5.01 1.06 5.44
C ASP A 179 4.90 -0.47 5.43
N GLY A 180 3.89 -0.98 4.71
CA GLY A 180 3.83 -2.41 4.38
C GLY A 180 5.00 -2.82 3.48
N ILE A 181 5.19 -2.07 2.39
CA ILE A 181 6.30 -2.23 1.45
C ILE A 181 6.95 -0.87 1.19
N THR A 182 8.28 -0.80 1.23
CA THR A 182 9.03 0.40 0.85
C THR A 182 10.09 0.05 -0.20
N ALA A 183 10.22 0.87 -1.25
CA ALA A 183 11.33 0.82 -2.20
C ALA A 183 12.05 2.17 -2.28
N GLY A 184 13.38 2.14 -2.11
CA GLY A 184 14.24 3.32 -2.16
C GLY A 184 14.72 3.70 -3.56
N THR A 185 15.64 4.66 -3.61
CA THR A 185 16.29 5.16 -4.82
C THR A 185 17.01 4.02 -5.56
N ARG A 186 16.85 3.91 -6.89
CA ARG A 186 17.44 2.85 -7.73
C ARG A 186 17.08 1.41 -7.33
N ALA A 187 16.03 1.23 -6.52
CA ALA A 187 15.45 -0.10 -6.30
C ALA A 187 14.45 -0.40 -7.42
N GLY A 188 14.61 -1.53 -8.10
CA GLY A 188 13.60 -2.06 -9.01
C GLY A 188 12.56 -2.86 -8.22
N LEU A 189 11.29 -2.48 -8.30
CA LEU A 189 10.22 -3.15 -7.54
C LEU A 189 9.07 -3.59 -8.44
N THR A 190 8.69 -4.85 -8.33
CA THR A 190 7.42 -5.37 -8.86
C THR A 190 6.59 -5.91 -7.71
N VAL A 191 5.38 -5.39 -7.52
CA VAL A 191 4.41 -5.89 -6.53
C VAL A 191 3.16 -6.33 -7.26
N ARG A 192 2.80 -7.61 -7.16
CA ARG A 192 1.62 -8.13 -7.84
C ARG A 192 0.83 -9.17 -7.08
N ASN A 193 -0.48 -9.22 -7.28
CA ASN A 193 -1.38 -10.20 -6.68
C ASN A 193 -1.31 -10.27 -5.14
N CYS A 194 -0.91 -9.18 -4.48
CA CYS A 194 -0.75 -9.12 -3.04
C CYS A 194 -1.98 -8.51 -2.35
N ARG A 195 -2.17 -8.88 -1.08
CA ARG A 195 -3.09 -8.21 -0.16
C ARG A 195 -2.29 -7.39 0.85
N ILE A 196 -2.49 -6.08 0.85
CA ILE A 196 -1.66 -5.14 1.62
C ILE A 196 -2.56 -4.25 2.46
N TYR A 197 -2.62 -4.49 3.77
CA TYR A 197 -3.64 -3.86 4.60
C TYR A 197 -3.25 -3.59 6.03
N ASN A 198 -3.90 -2.61 6.66
CA ASN A 198 -3.66 -2.26 8.06
C ASN A 198 -2.18 -2.00 8.40
N ASN A 199 -1.37 -1.49 7.46
CA ASN A 199 0.03 -1.17 7.71
C ASN A 199 0.17 0.29 8.16
N GLY A 200 1.16 0.56 9.02
CA GLY A 200 1.36 1.87 9.63
C GLY A 200 0.42 2.14 10.80
N MET A 201 0.06 1.10 11.58
CA MET A 201 -0.97 1.16 12.63
C MET A 201 -0.79 2.29 13.64
N ASN A 202 0.45 2.64 13.99
CA ASN A 202 0.74 3.65 15.01
C ASN A 202 1.44 4.91 14.47
N GLY A 203 1.62 5.03 13.16
CA GLY A 203 2.31 6.20 12.60
C GLY A 203 1.48 7.49 12.60
N ASP A 204 2.13 8.60 12.25
CA ASP A 204 1.40 9.85 12.08
C ASP A 204 0.54 9.83 10.80
N PRO A 205 -0.63 10.49 10.82
CA PRO A 205 -1.45 10.73 9.63
C PRO A 205 -0.64 11.27 8.45
N GLY A 206 -0.79 10.63 7.29
CA GLY A 206 -0.13 10.95 6.03
C GLY A 206 1.33 10.50 5.93
N LYS A 207 1.89 9.79 6.93
CA LYS A 207 3.31 9.39 6.92
C LYS A 207 3.58 7.91 6.68
N CYS A 208 2.60 7.03 6.90
CA CYS A 208 2.73 5.61 6.60
C CYS A 208 1.90 5.23 5.39
N HIS A 209 2.26 4.16 4.70
CA HIS A 209 1.62 3.77 3.46
C HIS A 209 1.49 2.24 3.36
N GLY A 210 0.54 1.77 2.55
CA GLY A 210 0.53 0.36 2.15
C GLY A 210 1.81 0.04 1.36
N ILE A 211 2.06 0.85 0.32
CA ILE A 211 3.29 0.81 -0.48
C ILE A 211 3.88 2.22 -0.59
N TYR A 212 5.17 2.37 -0.32
CA TYR A 212 5.92 3.60 -0.53
C TYR A 212 7.06 3.43 -1.53
N LEU A 213 6.91 4.05 -2.70
CA LEU A 213 7.95 4.17 -3.71
C LEU A 213 8.66 5.51 -3.49
N THR A 214 9.81 5.52 -2.82
CA THR A 214 10.50 6.75 -2.36
C THR A 214 11.86 7.01 -3.01
N GLY A 215 12.34 8.26 -2.90
CA GLY A 215 13.71 8.62 -3.25
C GLY A 215 14.00 8.71 -4.76
N ASN A 216 13.00 9.01 -5.60
CA ASN A 216 13.18 9.12 -7.05
C ASN A 216 13.75 7.83 -7.68
N GLY A 217 13.19 6.67 -7.33
CA GLY A 217 13.65 5.39 -7.87
C GLY A 217 13.48 5.25 -9.38
N ASP A 218 14.10 4.19 -9.92
CA ASP A 218 14.28 4.03 -11.36
C ASP A 218 12.98 3.61 -12.06
N GLN A 219 12.40 2.49 -11.62
CA GLN A 219 11.17 1.91 -12.17
C GLN A 219 10.42 1.08 -11.12
N ALA A 220 9.09 1.17 -11.11
CA ALA A 220 8.23 0.30 -10.32
C ALA A 220 7.01 -0.17 -11.11
N VAL A 221 6.57 -1.40 -10.86
CA VAL A 221 5.29 -1.94 -11.31
C VAL A 221 4.50 -2.39 -10.10
N VAL A 222 3.33 -1.79 -9.89
CA VAL A 222 2.38 -2.19 -8.84
C VAL A 222 1.09 -2.58 -9.53
N GLU A 223 0.79 -3.88 -9.56
CA GLU A 223 -0.34 -4.38 -10.33
C GLU A 223 -1.19 -5.44 -9.66
N SER A 224 -2.49 -5.48 -9.94
CA SER A 224 -3.38 -6.56 -9.50
C SER A 224 -3.39 -6.79 -7.98
N ASN A 225 -3.14 -5.75 -7.19
CA ASN A 225 -3.12 -5.84 -5.73
C ASN A 225 -4.45 -5.38 -5.13
N ASP A 226 -4.76 -5.92 -3.95
CA ASP A 226 -5.80 -5.42 -3.05
C ASP A 226 -5.12 -4.65 -1.91
N ILE A 227 -5.35 -3.34 -1.83
CA ILE A 227 -4.65 -2.43 -0.90
C ILE A 227 -5.66 -1.62 -0.10
N TRP A 228 -5.77 -1.89 1.21
CA TRP A 228 -6.84 -1.28 1.99
C TRP A 228 -6.56 -1.04 3.46
N GLY A 229 -7.39 -0.21 4.09
CA GLY A 229 -7.43 -0.10 5.55
C GLY A 229 -6.13 0.40 6.18
N ASN A 230 -5.23 1.04 5.43
CA ASN A 230 -4.00 1.58 6.00
C ASN A 230 -4.35 2.81 6.85
N PRO A 231 -4.29 2.72 8.20
CA PRO A 231 -5.08 3.56 9.12
C PRO A 231 -4.54 4.97 9.30
N THR A 232 -3.31 5.21 8.87
CA THR A 232 -2.64 6.51 9.03
C THR A 232 -2.21 7.04 7.66
N GLY A 233 -2.61 6.38 6.56
CA GLY A 233 -1.80 6.39 5.36
C GLY A 233 -2.50 6.42 4.01
N HIS A 234 -1.66 6.41 2.97
CA HIS A 234 -2.07 6.17 1.59
C HIS A 234 -2.06 4.67 1.28
N GLY A 235 -2.88 4.23 0.33
CA GLY A 235 -2.71 2.89 -0.24
C GLY A 235 -1.35 2.77 -0.92
N ILE A 236 -1.09 3.67 -1.87
CA ILE A 236 0.20 3.81 -2.57
C ILE A 236 0.68 5.25 -2.47
N ALA A 237 1.90 5.47 -1.99
CA ALA A 237 2.63 6.72 -2.12
C ALA A 237 3.77 6.54 -3.12
N CYS A 238 3.85 7.42 -4.12
CA CYS A 238 4.81 7.31 -5.20
C CYS A 238 5.55 8.63 -5.40
N SER A 239 6.87 8.57 -5.25
CA SER A 239 7.85 9.61 -5.56
C SER A 239 8.83 9.17 -6.65
N PHE A 240 8.53 8.08 -7.36
CA PHE A 240 9.31 7.61 -8.51
C PHE A 240 8.93 8.40 -9.76
N GLY A 241 9.92 8.75 -10.58
CA GLY A 241 9.69 9.40 -11.86
C GLY A 241 9.13 8.46 -12.93
N ASN A 242 9.35 7.14 -12.79
CA ASN A 242 8.77 6.13 -13.66
C ASN A 242 8.10 5.02 -12.85
N ALA A 243 6.79 4.88 -13.02
CA ALA A 243 6.02 3.82 -12.37
C ALA A 243 4.78 3.45 -13.19
N VAL A 244 4.41 2.18 -13.14
CA VAL A 244 3.15 1.68 -13.67
C VAL A 244 2.31 1.16 -12.50
N ILE A 245 1.16 1.77 -12.27
CA ILE A 245 0.21 1.39 -11.23
C ILE A 245 -1.09 0.98 -11.93
N ARG A 246 -1.40 -0.31 -11.96
CA ARG A 246 -2.53 -0.81 -12.77
C ARG A 246 -3.30 -1.97 -12.17
N TYR A 247 -4.56 -2.15 -12.52
CA TYR A 247 -5.37 -3.30 -12.08
C TYR A 247 -5.49 -3.45 -10.55
N ASN A 248 -5.13 -2.41 -9.78
CA ASN A 248 -5.20 -2.48 -8.33
C ASN A 248 -6.59 -2.08 -7.85
N LYS A 249 -7.04 -2.74 -6.78
CA LYS A 249 -8.20 -2.36 -6.00
C LYS A 249 -7.71 -1.66 -4.73
N ILE A 250 -8.03 -0.37 -4.57
CA ILE A 250 -7.45 0.47 -3.51
C ILE A 250 -8.55 1.20 -2.75
N TYR A 251 -8.73 0.88 -1.46
CA TYR A 251 -9.88 1.39 -0.71
C TYR A 251 -9.71 1.51 0.79
N ASP A 252 -10.59 2.28 1.43
CA ASP A 252 -10.66 2.45 2.89
C ASP A 252 -9.31 2.86 3.52
N ASN A 253 -8.43 3.50 2.74
CA ASN A 253 -7.19 4.05 3.27
C ASN A 253 -7.45 5.42 3.86
N TYR A 254 -6.78 5.72 4.98
CA TYR A 254 -7.09 6.92 5.76
C TYR A 254 -6.88 8.21 4.97
N VAL A 255 -5.91 8.24 4.05
CA VAL A 255 -5.57 9.43 3.27
C VAL A 255 -5.90 9.27 1.79
N ALA A 256 -4.99 8.84 0.93
CA ALA A 256 -5.27 8.72 -0.51
C ALA A 256 -5.26 7.26 -0.93
N GLY A 257 -6.04 6.90 -1.95
CA GLY A 257 -5.80 5.65 -2.66
C GLY A 257 -4.40 5.67 -3.25
N ILE A 258 -4.10 6.68 -4.08
CA ILE A 258 -2.79 6.92 -4.66
C ILE A 258 -2.35 8.36 -4.40
N LEU A 259 -1.22 8.55 -3.73
CA LEU A 259 -0.50 9.82 -3.66
C LEU A 259 0.69 9.78 -4.62
N MET A 260 0.75 10.77 -5.50
CA MET A 260 1.97 11.14 -6.22
C MET A 260 2.60 12.33 -5.50
N SER A 261 3.80 12.19 -4.96
CA SER A 261 4.50 13.24 -4.22
C SER A 261 5.89 13.53 -4.75
N ASN A 262 6.30 14.80 -4.72
CA ASN A 262 7.71 15.23 -4.82
C ASN A 262 8.42 14.60 -6.02
N GLN A 263 8.01 14.99 -7.21
CA GLN A 263 8.36 14.36 -8.49
C GLN A 263 9.40 15.21 -9.28
N PRO A 264 10.70 15.24 -8.89
CA PRO A 264 11.72 16.10 -9.52
C PRO A 264 12.31 15.55 -10.82
N THR A 265 12.06 14.29 -11.16
CA THR A 265 12.79 13.62 -12.25
C THR A 265 11.97 13.58 -13.53
N ASP A 266 12.64 13.74 -14.66
CA ASP A 266 12.04 13.53 -15.97
C ASP A 266 11.70 12.04 -16.12
N GLY A 267 10.42 11.75 -16.30
CA GLY A 267 9.90 10.39 -16.36
C GLY A 267 8.40 10.37 -16.63
N THR A 268 7.82 9.17 -16.67
CA THR A 268 6.38 8.97 -16.86
C THR A 268 5.80 8.03 -15.81
N VAL A 269 4.77 8.49 -15.10
CA VAL A 269 3.98 7.65 -14.20
C VAL A 269 2.62 7.40 -14.83
N GLN A 270 2.29 6.12 -14.98
CA GLN A 270 1.06 5.64 -15.60
C GLN A 270 0.19 4.98 -14.53
N ILE A 271 -1.02 5.50 -14.35
CA ILE A 271 -2.02 5.03 -13.40
C ILE A 271 -3.24 4.63 -14.22
N TYR A 272 -3.45 3.33 -14.43
CA TYR A 272 -4.53 2.90 -15.31
C TYR A 272 -5.26 1.62 -14.93
N TYR A 273 -6.52 1.50 -15.35
CA TYR A 273 -7.35 0.34 -15.03
C TYR A 273 -7.32 0.01 -13.54
N ASN A 274 -7.29 1.00 -12.63
CA ASN A 274 -7.43 0.76 -11.19
C ASN A 274 -8.87 1.03 -10.76
N VAL A 275 -9.26 0.43 -9.64
CA VAL A 275 -10.53 0.66 -8.96
C VAL A 275 -10.22 1.26 -7.59
N ILE A 276 -10.52 2.55 -7.43
CA ILE A 276 -10.09 3.35 -6.28
C ILE A 276 -11.32 3.96 -5.60
N PHE A 277 -11.60 3.56 -4.37
CA PHE A 277 -12.85 3.96 -3.71
C PHE A 277 -12.75 4.10 -2.21
N ASN A 278 -13.64 4.88 -1.61
CA ASN A 278 -13.75 5.03 -0.15
C ASN A 278 -12.45 5.41 0.58
N ASN A 279 -11.54 6.14 -0.07
CA ASN A 279 -10.43 6.78 0.62
C ASN A 279 -10.81 8.24 0.98
N ASN A 280 -9.94 9.02 1.63
CA ASN A 280 -10.17 10.48 1.71
C ASN A 280 -10.02 11.09 0.30
N TYR A 281 -8.86 10.91 -0.33
CA TYR A 281 -8.60 11.26 -1.72
C TYR A 281 -8.56 10.00 -2.60
N GLY A 282 -9.08 10.04 -3.82
CA GLY A 282 -8.89 8.93 -4.76
C GLY A 282 -7.45 8.90 -5.26
N ILE A 283 -7.12 9.84 -6.14
CA ILE A 283 -5.77 10.10 -6.63
C ILE A 283 -5.38 11.53 -6.26
N ARG A 284 -4.19 11.71 -5.70
CA ARG A 284 -3.65 13.02 -5.35
C ARG A 284 -2.31 13.25 -6.01
N VAL A 285 -2.22 14.22 -6.92
CA VAL A 285 -0.99 14.66 -7.57
C VAL A 285 -0.45 15.88 -6.83
N HIS A 286 0.61 15.73 -6.04
CA HIS A 286 1.08 16.76 -5.13
C HIS A 286 2.58 17.05 -5.31
N ASP A 287 2.92 18.28 -5.68
CA ASP A 287 4.30 18.75 -5.69
C ASP A 287 4.37 20.17 -5.12
N TRP A 288 5.03 20.31 -3.98
CA TRP A 288 5.20 21.60 -3.30
C TRP A 288 6.06 22.59 -4.09
N ARG A 289 6.86 22.12 -5.07
CA ARG A 289 7.66 22.98 -5.94
C ARG A 289 6.84 23.62 -7.06
N TRP A 290 5.69 23.04 -7.40
CA TRP A 290 4.85 23.48 -8.53
C TRP A 290 5.63 23.59 -9.85
N ASN A 291 6.57 22.67 -10.09
CA ASN A 291 7.35 22.59 -11.32
C ASN A 291 7.96 21.18 -11.43
N SER A 292 7.09 20.19 -11.58
CA SER A 292 7.50 18.80 -11.70
C SER A 292 7.86 18.51 -13.16
N ALA A 293 9.00 17.86 -13.36
CA ALA A 293 9.45 17.40 -14.68
C ALA A 293 8.78 16.09 -15.11
N THR A 294 7.83 15.53 -14.35
CA THR A 294 7.25 14.21 -14.59
C THR A 294 5.98 14.31 -15.45
N ARG A 295 5.76 13.34 -16.35
CA ARG A 295 4.46 13.11 -17.03
C ARG A 295 3.60 12.23 -16.14
N VAL A 296 2.35 12.62 -15.93
CA VAL A 296 1.38 11.80 -15.19
C VAL A 296 0.23 11.46 -16.12
N GLN A 297 -0.03 10.16 -16.28
CA GLN A 297 -1.12 9.63 -17.09
C GLN A 297 -2.09 8.88 -16.18
N ILE A 298 -3.32 9.39 -16.06
CA ILE A 298 -4.41 8.80 -15.31
C ILE A 298 -5.43 8.33 -16.34
N LEU A 299 -5.44 7.03 -16.64
CA LEU A 299 -6.15 6.46 -17.79
C LEU A 299 -7.11 5.35 -17.36
N ASN A 300 -8.34 5.30 -17.86
CA ASN A 300 -9.20 4.11 -17.69
C ASN A 300 -9.38 3.65 -16.22
N ASN A 301 -9.41 4.55 -15.24
CA ASN A 301 -9.66 4.18 -13.84
C ASN A 301 -11.14 4.32 -13.49
N VAL A 302 -11.59 3.59 -12.47
CA VAL A 302 -12.82 3.90 -11.73
C VAL A 302 -12.42 4.54 -10.40
N ILE A 303 -12.80 5.79 -10.19
CA ILE A 303 -12.53 6.57 -8.99
C ILE A 303 -13.87 6.96 -8.37
N TYR A 304 -14.24 6.27 -7.28
CA TYR A 304 -15.60 6.28 -6.75
C TYR A 304 -15.66 6.67 -5.27
N ASN A 305 -16.47 7.65 -4.91
CA ASN A 305 -16.78 8.02 -3.51
C ASN A 305 -15.54 8.14 -2.60
N ASN A 306 -14.49 8.82 -3.04
CA ASN A 306 -13.39 9.14 -2.16
C ASN A 306 -13.69 10.47 -1.46
N ASN A 307 -14.16 10.37 -0.21
CA ASN A 307 -14.34 11.44 0.79
C ASN A 307 -14.90 10.82 2.08
N THR A 308 -14.31 9.72 2.55
CA THR A 308 -14.94 8.87 3.58
C THR A 308 -14.32 8.99 4.96
N THR A 309 -13.15 9.63 5.05
CA THR A 309 -12.36 9.70 6.29
C THR A 309 -12.25 11.14 6.79
N ALA A 310 -11.88 11.31 8.05
CA ALA A 310 -11.73 12.62 8.66
C ALA A 310 -10.39 13.34 8.35
N PHE A 311 -9.53 12.80 7.47
CA PHE A 311 -8.18 13.37 7.26
C PHE A 311 -8.23 14.80 6.72
N ASN A 312 -8.95 15.02 5.62
CA ASN A 312 -9.26 16.36 5.11
C ASN A 312 -10.78 16.46 4.97
N PRO A 313 -11.42 17.53 5.46
CA PRO A 313 -12.87 17.71 5.36
C PRO A 313 -13.35 18.11 3.95
N GLU A 314 -12.43 18.44 3.04
CA GLU A 314 -12.70 18.84 1.66
C GLU A 314 -11.79 18.11 0.66
N PRO A 315 -11.76 16.77 0.65
CA PRO A 315 -10.96 16.03 -0.30
C PRO A 315 -11.68 15.94 -1.65
N ALA A 316 -11.04 15.31 -2.61
CA ALA A 316 -11.58 15.11 -3.95
C ALA A 316 -11.25 13.70 -4.44
N ASN A 317 -12.07 13.17 -5.35
CA ASN A 317 -11.74 11.95 -6.09
C ASN A 317 -10.40 12.12 -6.83
N LEU A 318 -10.17 13.30 -7.41
CA LEU A 318 -8.89 13.67 -8.01
C LEU A 318 -8.43 15.05 -7.52
N ASP A 319 -7.31 15.12 -6.80
CA ASP A 319 -6.72 16.37 -6.30
C ASP A 319 -5.36 16.61 -6.95
N VAL A 320 -5.20 17.76 -7.61
CA VAL A 320 -3.99 18.18 -8.31
C VAL A 320 -3.47 19.47 -7.67
N ARG A 321 -2.31 19.34 -7.02
CA ARG A 321 -1.54 20.42 -6.38
C ARG A 321 -0.10 20.41 -6.90
N ALA A 322 0.03 20.44 -8.21
CA ALA A 322 1.29 20.43 -8.92
C ALA A 322 1.11 21.13 -10.27
N ASP A 323 2.22 21.58 -10.85
CA ASP A 323 2.34 21.77 -12.30
C ASP A 323 3.30 20.69 -12.78
N THR A 324 2.74 19.59 -13.25
CA THR A 324 3.48 18.50 -13.88
C THR A 324 3.86 18.89 -15.30
N ARG A 325 4.85 18.21 -15.89
CA ARG A 325 5.26 18.55 -17.24
C ARG A 325 4.14 18.28 -18.25
N GLU A 326 3.40 17.19 -18.06
CA GLU A 326 2.17 16.86 -18.77
C GLU A 326 1.25 16.09 -17.82
N LEU A 327 -0.03 16.47 -17.76
CA LEU A 327 -1.07 15.74 -17.03
C LEU A 327 -2.14 15.28 -18.02
N THR A 328 -2.28 13.97 -18.17
CA THR A 328 -3.32 13.35 -18.99
C THR A 328 -4.34 12.66 -18.10
N ILE A 329 -5.61 13.02 -18.24
CA ILE A 329 -6.75 12.43 -17.54
C ILE A 329 -7.74 11.97 -18.60
N VAL A 330 -7.70 10.69 -18.98
CA VAL A 330 -8.48 10.18 -20.11
C VAL A 330 -9.19 8.88 -19.77
N ASN A 331 -10.41 8.68 -20.29
CA ASN A 331 -11.19 7.45 -20.11
C ASN A 331 -11.51 7.09 -18.66
N ASN A 332 -11.46 8.00 -17.70
CA ASN A 332 -11.75 7.66 -16.30
C ASN A 332 -13.24 7.79 -16.02
N VAL A 333 -13.79 6.86 -15.22
CA VAL A 333 -15.03 7.11 -14.48
C VAL A 333 -14.67 7.79 -13.17
N ILE A 334 -15.09 9.04 -13.00
CA ILE A 334 -14.95 9.80 -11.75
C ILE A 334 -16.36 10.06 -11.24
N PHE A 335 -16.74 9.30 -10.22
CA PHE A 335 -18.11 9.26 -9.72
C PHE A 335 -18.15 9.59 -8.23
N ASP A 336 -18.92 10.60 -7.88
CA ASP A 336 -19.34 10.87 -6.52
C ASP A 336 -20.85 10.68 -6.37
N SER A 337 -21.25 9.76 -5.50
CA SER A 337 -22.65 9.49 -5.17
C SER A 337 -23.17 10.41 -4.07
N GLN A 338 -22.29 10.94 -3.21
CA GLN A 338 -22.61 11.90 -2.15
C GLN A 338 -21.33 12.64 -1.76
N HIS A 339 -21.23 13.93 -2.08
CA HIS A 339 -20.13 14.77 -1.62
C HIS A 339 -20.54 15.64 -0.42
N PRO A 340 -20.22 15.27 0.83
CA PRO A 340 -20.41 16.17 1.95
C PRO A 340 -19.38 17.31 1.90
N GLY A 341 -19.84 18.55 1.92
CA GLY A 341 -19.02 19.72 2.26
C GLY A 341 -18.66 20.68 1.13
N ARG A 342 -18.43 20.22 -0.12
CA ARG A 342 -18.10 21.07 -1.28
C ARG A 342 -18.61 20.49 -2.62
N PRO A 343 -18.67 21.26 -3.71
CA PRO A 343 -19.28 20.79 -4.94
C PRO A 343 -18.37 19.87 -5.79
N SER A 344 -17.08 20.22 -5.92
CA SER A 344 -16.19 19.71 -6.98
C SER A 344 -15.46 18.39 -6.63
N MET A 345 -15.59 17.40 -7.51
CA MET A 345 -14.95 16.07 -7.37
C MET A 345 -13.54 15.98 -7.97
N ILE A 346 -13.20 16.89 -8.87
CA ILE A 346 -11.85 17.11 -9.38
C ILE A 346 -11.39 18.47 -8.91
N ARG A 347 -10.17 18.54 -8.39
CA ARG A 347 -9.61 19.77 -7.84
C ARG A 347 -8.25 20.06 -8.43
N PHE A 348 -8.09 21.26 -8.95
CA PHE A 348 -6.80 21.88 -9.20
C PHE A 348 -6.64 23.01 -8.19
N TRP A 349 -5.78 22.81 -7.20
CA TRP A 349 -5.75 23.58 -5.96
C TRP A 349 -5.75 25.11 -6.18
N LYS A 350 -6.75 25.76 -5.58
CA LYS A 350 -7.03 27.20 -5.54
C LYS A 350 -5.90 28.05 -4.95
N SER A 351 -4.82 28.22 -5.71
CA SER A 351 -3.69 29.10 -5.39
C SER A 351 -3.32 30.08 -6.52
N GLY A 352 -4.20 30.25 -7.51
CA GLY A 352 -3.94 31.04 -8.72
C GLY A 352 -2.87 30.43 -9.63
N ARG A 353 -2.55 29.16 -9.42
CA ARG A 353 -1.64 28.37 -10.25
C ARG A 353 -2.46 27.42 -11.12
N VAL A 354 -1.97 27.18 -12.33
CA VAL A 354 -2.61 26.33 -13.33
C VAL A 354 -1.66 25.21 -13.74
N GLN A 355 -2.24 24.08 -14.15
CA GLN A 355 -1.50 23.00 -14.80
C GLN A 355 -1.33 23.38 -16.28
N SER A 356 -0.10 23.64 -16.72
CA SER A 356 0.15 24.29 -18.02
C SER A 356 -0.15 23.37 -19.22
N ASN A 357 0.06 22.05 -19.06
CA ASN A 357 -0.13 21.03 -20.10
C ASN A 357 -1.16 19.98 -19.66
N LEU A 358 -2.40 20.43 -19.42
CA LEU A 358 -3.52 19.57 -19.06
C LEU A 358 -4.24 19.05 -20.32
N VAL A 359 -4.37 17.72 -20.40
CA VAL A 359 -5.26 17.04 -21.35
C VAL A 359 -6.27 16.22 -20.56
N SER A 360 -7.49 16.73 -20.41
CA SER A 360 -8.62 16.00 -19.85
C SER A 360 -9.63 15.72 -20.96
N ASP A 361 -9.93 14.45 -21.27
CA ASP A 361 -10.92 14.12 -22.31
C ASP A 361 -11.44 12.66 -22.25
N HIS A 362 -12.60 12.39 -22.85
CA HIS A 362 -13.26 11.08 -22.85
C HIS A 362 -13.49 10.49 -21.44
N ASN A 363 -13.68 11.32 -20.42
CA ASN A 363 -14.00 10.87 -19.06
C ASN A 363 -15.53 10.76 -18.85
N CYS A 364 -15.95 9.99 -17.85
CA CYS A 364 -17.30 10.03 -17.32
C CYS A 364 -17.27 10.74 -15.96
N LEU A 365 -17.76 11.99 -15.93
CA LEU A 365 -17.72 12.85 -14.75
C LEU A 365 -19.14 12.98 -14.18
N TYR A 366 -19.41 12.27 -13.09
CA TYR A 366 -20.77 12.20 -12.54
C TYR A 366 -20.85 12.54 -11.07
N ASN A 367 -21.52 13.65 -10.76
CA ASN A 367 -21.83 14.06 -9.40
C ASN A 367 -23.34 13.88 -9.17
N ALA A 368 -23.71 12.92 -8.33
CA ALA A 368 -25.13 12.64 -8.06
C ALA A 368 -25.83 13.78 -7.31
N SER A 369 -25.09 14.70 -6.65
CA SER A 369 -25.69 15.88 -6.03
C SER A 369 -26.00 17.00 -7.03
N GLY A 370 -25.58 16.87 -8.29
CA GLY A 370 -25.77 17.89 -9.34
C GLY A 370 -24.92 19.15 -9.14
N SER A 371 -23.89 19.08 -8.30
CA SER A 371 -22.98 20.20 -8.03
C SER A 371 -21.93 20.38 -9.15
N ASP A 372 -21.14 21.46 -9.07
CA ASP A 372 -19.97 21.65 -9.95
C ASP A 372 -19.04 20.44 -9.91
N LEU A 373 -18.34 20.18 -11.01
CA LEU A 373 -17.51 18.98 -11.18
C LEU A 373 -16.04 19.25 -10.91
N VAL A 374 -15.55 20.43 -11.33
CA VAL A 374 -14.13 20.76 -11.37
C VAL A 374 -13.86 22.10 -10.70
N GLU A 375 -13.00 22.12 -9.69
CA GLU A 375 -12.37 23.34 -9.20
C GLU A 375 -11.10 23.58 -10.04
N TYR A 376 -11.04 24.68 -10.79
CA TYR A 376 -9.88 25.03 -11.62
C TYR A 376 -9.59 26.54 -11.57
N ASN A 377 -8.32 26.91 -11.40
CA ASN A 377 -7.89 28.32 -11.41
C ASN A 377 -8.76 29.24 -10.53
N ASN A 378 -9.01 28.81 -9.29
CA ASN A 378 -9.82 29.52 -8.29
C ASN A 378 -11.33 29.65 -8.56
N ALA A 379 -11.86 28.97 -9.58
CA ALA A 379 -13.29 28.91 -9.89
C ALA A 379 -13.80 27.46 -9.88
N ASP A 380 -15.09 27.30 -9.62
CA ASP A 380 -15.80 26.03 -9.73
C ASP A 380 -16.56 26.01 -11.06
N TYR A 381 -16.51 24.87 -11.77
CA TYR A 381 -17.11 24.69 -13.08
C TYR A 381 -18.06 23.49 -13.09
N ASN A 382 -19.26 23.72 -13.58
CA ASN A 382 -20.13 22.64 -14.07
C ASN A 382 -19.54 22.04 -15.37
N PHE A 383 -20.18 20.99 -15.89
CA PHE A 383 -19.67 20.28 -17.06
C PHE A 383 -19.53 21.17 -18.31
N GLU A 384 -20.55 21.95 -18.64
CA GLU A 384 -20.53 22.84 -19.82
C GLU A 384 -19.47 23.94 -19.68
N GLY A 385 -19.33 24.53 -18.49
CA GLY A 385 -18.31 25.54 -18.21
C GLY A 385 -16.90 24.98 -18.34
N TRP A 386 -16.68 23.75 -17.87
CA TRP A 386 -15.42 23.05 -18.03
C TRP A 386 -15.09 22.77 -19.51
N GLN A 387 -16.09 22.36 -20.28
CA GLN A 387 -15.99 22.23 -21.74
C GLN A 387 -15.70 23.56 -22.45
N GLY A 388 -16.26 24.66 -21.95
CA GLY A 388 -15.97 26.01 -22.43
C GLY A 388 -14.50 26.43 -22.28
N LEU A 389 -13.74 25.78 -21.39
CA LEU A 389 -12.28 25.97 -21.27
C LEU A 389 -11.47 25.10 -22.25
N GLY A 390 -12.13 24.32 -23.10
CA GLY A 390 -11.50 23.42 -24.07
C GLY A 390 -11.08 22.06 -23.49
N GLN A 391 -11.60 21.68 -22.32
CA GLN A 391 -11.32 20.41 -21.67
C GLN A 391 -12.55 19.49 -21.72
N ASP A 392 -12.36 18.17 -21.70
CA ASP A 392 -13.44 17.18 -21.63
C ASP A 392 -14.52 17.31 -22.73
N GLY A 393 -14.11 17.71 -23.95
CA GLY A 393 -15.01 17.93 -25.08
C GLY A 393 -15.73 16.67 -25.60
N ASN A 394 -15.12 15.50 -25.43
CA ASN A 394 -15.71 14.20 -25.80
C ASN A 394 -16.19 13.39 -24.59
N SER A 395 -16.06 13.95 -23.39
CA SER A 395 -16.47 13.34 -22.13
C SER A 395 -17.99 13.31 -21.99
N VAL A 396 -18.46 12.58 -20.98
CA VAL A 396 -19.87 12.47 -20.63
C VAL A 396 -20.09 12.87 -19.17
N SER A 397 -21.20 13.53 -18.88
CA SER A 397 -21.66 13.78 -17.51
C SER A 397 -23.02 13.12 -17.30
N ALA A 398 -22.99 11.86 -16.89
CA ALA A 398 -24.15 11.03 -16.64
C ALA A 398 -23.79 9.88 -15.70
N ASP A 399 -24.79 9.28 -15.04
CA ASP A 399 -24.59 8.11 -14.20
C ASP A 399 -23.87 7.00 -14.99
N PRO A 400 -22.68 6.54 -14.56
CA PRO A 400 -21.93 5.49 -15.25
C PRO A 400 -22.66 4.13 -15.25
N ARG A 401 -23.76 3.97 -14.52
CA ARG A 401 -24.55 2.72 -14.41
C ARG A 401 -23.65 1.54 -14.04
N LEU A 402 -22.93 1.67 -12.93
CA LEU A 402 -22.16 0.56 -12.37
C LEU A 402 -23.11 -0.53 -11.86
N VAL A 403 -22.76 -1.80 -12.02
CA VAL A 403 -23.62 -2.94 -11.66
C VAL A 403 -24.03 -2.90 -10.19
N ASN A 404 -23.06 -2.79 -9.27
CA ASN A 404 -23.33 -2.62 -7.84
C ASN A 404 -22.09 -2.10 -7.10
N ALA A 405 -21.84 -0.79 -7.17
CA ALA A 405 -20.67 -0.17 -6.55
C ALA A 405 -20.63 -0.35 -5.02
N GLY A 406 -21.79 -0.35 -4.34
CA GLY A 406 -21.89 -0.61 -2.91
C GLY A 406 -21.47 -2.02 -2.49
N ALA A 407 -21.61 -3.00 -3.39
CA ALA A 407 -21.06 -4.35 -3.23
C ALA A 407 -19.68 -4.52 -3.89
N GLN A 408 -18.98 -3.41 -4.17
CA GLN A 408 -17.67 -3.37 -4.82
C GLN A 408 -17.64 -4.01 -6.22
N ASN A 409 -18.77 -4.02 -6.92
CA ASN A 409 -18.87 -4.42 -8.33
C ASN A 409 -18.99 -3.18 -9.23
N PHE A 410 -17.85 -2.82 -9.82
CA PHE A 410 -17.66 -1.62 -10.62
C PHE A 410 -17.75 -1.87 -12.14
N ALA A 411 -18.19 -3.07 -12.56
CA ALA A 411 -18.46 -3.33 -13.97
C ALA A 411 -19.62 -2.47 -14.48
N LEU A 412 -19.67 -2.22 -15.78
CA LEU A 412 -20.71 -1.44 -16.45
C LEU A 412 -21.99 -2.29 -16.66
N GLN A 413 -23.16 -1.68 -16.48
CA GLN A 413 -24.44 -2.24 -16.95
C GLN A 413 -24.59 -2.02 -18.46
N GLY A 414 -25.38 -2.84 -19.14
CA GLY A 414 -25.49 -2.80 -20.61
C GLY A 414 -26.14 -1.56 -21.22
N ASN A 415 -26.65 -0.64 -20.41
CA ASN A 415 -27.13 0.67 -20.84
C ASN A 415 -26.26 1.83 -20.30
N SER A 416 -25.03 1.53 -19.89
CA SER A 416 -24.09 2.53 -19.39
C SER A 416 -23.71 3.53 -20.50
N PRO A 417 -23.62 4.84 -20.18
CA PRO A 417 -23.11 5.84 -21.11
C PRO A 417 -21.58 5.76 -21.29
N CYS A 418 -20.89 4.84 -20.61
CA CYS A 418 -19.44 4.66 -20.72
C CYS A 418 -19.04 3.69 -21.85
N ILE A 419 -20.00 2.89 -22.37
CA ILE A 419 -19.75 1.85 -23.37
C ILE A 419 -19.47 2.48 -24.74
N ASP A 420 -18.40 2.06 -25.39
CA ASP A 420 -17.94 2.53 -26.70
C ASP A 420 -17.68 4.05 -26.76
N ARG A 421 -17.33 4.66 -25.62
CA ARG A 421 -17.14 6.12 -25.48
C ARG A 421 -15.71 6.54 -25.14
N GLY A 422 -14.81 5.59 -24.93
CA GLY A 422 -13.41 5.83 -24.64
C GLY A 422 -12.57 6.12 -25.89
N LYS A 423 -11.38 6.67 -25.65
CA LYS A 423 -10.33 6.88 -26.64
C LYS A 423 -9.33 5.72 -26.61
N ASP A 424 -8.93 5.21 -27.76
CA ASP A 424 -7.81 4.27 -27.83
C ASP A 424 -6.50 4.99 -27.42
N VAL A 425 -5.93 4.53 -26.31
CA VAL A 425 -4.67 5.02 -25.73
C VAL A 425 -3.57 3.94 -25.75
N GLY A 426 -3.77 2.86 -26.52
CA GLY A 426 -2.80 1.78 -26.72
C GLY A 426 -2.75 0.74 -25.59
N LEU A 427 -3.71 0.74 -24.67
CA LEU A 427 -3.84 -0.28 -23.63
C LEU A 427 -4.68 -1.47 -24.15
N THR A 428 -4.27 -2.70 -23.85
CA THR A 428 -4.79 -3.91 -24.52
C THR A 428 -5.57 -4.87 -23.61
N ARG A 429 -5.59 -4.60 -22.31
CA ARG A 429 -6.26 -5.41 -21.29
C ARG A 429 -6.89 -4.52 -20.21
N ASP A 430 -8.10 -4.86 -19.78
CA ASP A 430 -8.84 -4.16 -18.73
C ASP A 430 -8.53 -4.71 -17.31
N PHE A 431 -9.23 -4.21 -16.29
CA PHE A 431 -9.08 -4.66 -14.89
C PHE A 431 -9.29 -6.17 -14.70
N THR A 432 -10.11 -6.80 -15.54
CA THR A 432 -10.42 -8.24 -15.45
C THR A 432 -9.54 -9.10 -16.34
N GLY A 433 -8.67 -8.49 -17.14
CA GLY A 433 -7.88 -9.15 -18.17
C GLY A 433 -8.66 -9.39 -19.47
N ALA A 434 -9.81 -8.74 -19.69
CA ALA A 434 -10.49 -8.79 -20.98
C ALA A 434 -9.74 -7.95 -22.02
N ALA A 435 -9.87 -8.30 -23.30
CA ALA A 435 -9.27 -7.54 -24.39
C ALA A 435 -9.86 -6.13 -24.49
N VAL A 436 -8.99 -5.16 -24.82
CA VAL A 436 -9.38 -3.76 -25.06
C VAL A 436 -9.04 -3.40 -26.52
N PRO A 437 -10.00 -2.89 -27.32
CA PRO A 437 -11.41 -2.80 -26.98
C PRO A 437 -12.09 -4.18 -26.91
N GLY A 438 -13.07 -4.33 -26.03
CA GLY A 438 -13.95 -5.49 -25.92
C GLY A 438 -15.16 -5.39 -26.86
N GLY A 439 -15.48 -4.17 -27.29
CA GLY A 439 -16.51 -3.84 -28.28
C GLY A 439 -15.98 -3.12 -29.52
N PRO A 440 -16.84 -2.39 -30.25
CA PRO A 440 -16.45 -1.51 -31.35
C PRO A 440 -15.35 -0.51 -31.02
N THR A 441 -15.38 0.10 -29.83
CA THR A 441 -14.35 1.03 -29.34
C THR A 441 -14.06 0.77 -27.86
N VAL A 442 -13.11 1.52 -27.29
CA VAL A 442 -12.70 1.38 -25.88
C VAL A 442 -13.83 1.90 -24.98
N ASP A 443 -14.04 1.27 -23.83
CA ASP A 443 -14.97 1.76 -22.83
C ASP A 443 -14.31 2.78 -21.89
N ILE A 444 -15.09 3.73 -21.38
CA ILE A 444 -14.65 4.61 -20.29
C ILE A 444 -14.67 3.81 -18.98
N GLY A 445 -13.58 3.88 -18.22
CA GLY A 445 -13.43 3.24 -16.93
C GLY A 445 -12.49 2.04 -16.97
N ALA A 446 -12.58 1.24 -15.91
CA ALA A 446 -11.66 0.14 -15.66
C ALA A 446 -12.10 -1.20 -16.27
N PHE A 447 -13.29 -1.26 -16.87
CA PHE A 447 -13.94 -2.49 -17.31
C PHE A 447 -14.49 -2.32 -18.71
N GLU A 448 -14.19 -3.27 -19.59
CA GLU A 448 -14.85 -3.40 -20.89
C GLU A 448 -16.17 -4.17 -20.72
N PHE A 449 -17.25 -3.62 -21.26
CA PHE A 449 -18.54 -4.27 -21.29
C PHE A 449 -18.53 -5.41 -22.30
N GLY A 450 -18.97 -6.60 -21.87
CA GLY A 450 -19.01 -7.79 -22.73
C GLY A 450 -17.66 -8.42 -23.02
N GLY A 451 -16.56 -7.92 -22.45
CA GLY A 451 -15.23 -8.52 -22.58
C GLY A 451 -15.17 -9.92 -21.96
N GLU A 452 -14.69 -10.91 -22.74
CA GLU A 452 -14.40 -12.24 -22.20
C GLU A 452 -13.17 -12.16 -21.29
N ARG A 453 -13.31 -12.65 -20.04
CA ARG A 453 -12.16 -12.72 -19.12
C ARG A 453 -11.14 -13.70 -19.67
N ASP A 454 -9.90 -13.28 -19.84
CA ASP A 454 -8.79 -14.22 -19.94
C ASP A 454 -8.76 -15.02 -18.62
N ASN A 455 -9.07 -16.32 -18.66
CA ASN A 455 -8.94 -17.26 -17.53
C ASN A 455 -7.47 -17.45 -17.06
N VAL A 456 -6.58 -16.52 -17.38
CA VAL A 456 -5.12 -16.62 -17.26
C VAL A 456 -4.60 -15.91 -16.00
N SER A 457 -5.41 -15.13 -15.29
CA SER A 457 -5.06 -14.79 -13.90
C SER A 457 -5.17 -16.07 -13.07
N PRO A 458 -4.06 -16.61 -12.53
CA PRO A 458 -4.15 -17.78 -11.68
C PRO A 458 -5.06 -17.42 -10.51
N ALA A 459 -6.24 -18.06 -10.44
CA ALA A 459 -7.06 -17.97 -9.26
C ALA A 459 -6.18 -18.42 -8.08
N ARG A 460 -6.00 -17.52 -7.11
CA ARG A 460 -5.27 -17.79 -5.88
C ARG A 460 -5.67 -19.16 -5.33
N PRO A 461 -4.73 -20.06 -5.01
CA PRO A 461 -5.07 -21.30 -4.32
C PRO A 461 -5.85 -20.94 -3.05
N LYS A 462 -7.12 -21.33 -2.99
CA LYS A 462 -8.04 -20.94 -1.90
C LYS A 462 -7.65 -21.54 -0.52
N ASN A 463 -6.55 -22.29 -0.45
CA ASN A 463 -6.19 -23.18 0.65
C ASN A 463 -4.71 -23.08 1.08
N LEU A 464 -4.11 -21.89 1.13
CA LEU A 464 -2.85 -21.72 1.88
C LEU A 464 -3.16 -21.82 3.38
N ARG A 465 -3.25 -23.05 3.89
CA ARG A 465 -3.14 -23.33 5.33
C ARG A 465 -1.72 -23.78 5.57
N ALA A 466 -0.98 -23.05 6.41
CA ALA A 466 0.26 -23.53 6.99
C ALA A 466 -0.03 -24.88 7.65
N ARG A 467 0.47 -25.97 7.06
CA ARG A 467 0.49 -27.26 7.74
C ARG A 467 1.73 -27.23 8.62
N ILE A 468 1.52 -27.00 9.91
CA ILE A 468 2.52 -27.36 10.91
C ILE A 468 2.74 -28.86 10.76
N VAL A 469 3.93 -29.25 10.33
CA VAL A 469 4.36 -30.64 10.36
C VAL A 469 5.03 -30.80 11.72
N ASP A 470 4.32 -31.48 12.62
CA ASP A 470 4.79 -31.83 13.97
C ASP A 470 6.08 -32.67 13.94
#